data_AF-A0A170Z5P9-F1
#
_entry.id   AF-A0A170Z5P9-F1
#
_cell.length_a   1.000
_cell.length_b   1.000
_cell.length_c   1.000
_cell.angle_alpha   90.00
_cell.angle_beta   90.00
_cell.angle_gamma   90.00
#
_symmetry.space_group_name_H-M   'P 1'
#
loop_
_entity.id
_entity.type
_entity.pdbx_description
1 polymer ?
#
loop_
_entity_poly.entity_id
_entity_poly.type
_entity_poly.pdbx_seq_one_letter_code
_entity_poly.pdbx_strand_id
1 'polypeptide(L)'
;MKKHYSMKKIHFLIFSVLVLMLSSCSKETLDSQSIFDTASPERNAFDTWILKNYTTPYNIDFKYRYDDKQSDRTYNLVPADYSKSVALAKLVKYLWIDSYEELTGKDFIRKYCPKMIQLIGSPAYNTQGSIVLGTAEGGLKITLYNVNMIDLAHLDVDQLNYWYFKTMHHEFAHILHQTKNYSTDFNLISKDYQSSSWVNLSEANALTMGFISSYASSEPQEDFAELVSIYVTHDSSYWNSQLTKAGTTGSGIILQKFAIVKDYLSTSWGIDIDKLRDIVQRRSGTIGTLDLTTLN
;
A
#
# COMPACT_ATOMS: atom_id res chain seq x y z
N MET A 1 66.13 25.70 17.34
CA MET A 1 65.97 27.13 17.67
C MET A 1 64.73 27.67 16.99
N LYS A 2 63.72 28.10 17.75
CA LYS A 2 62.62 28.92 17.23
C LYS A 2 63.18 30.26 16.76
N LYS A 3 62.84 30.70 15.56
CA LYS A 3 62.95 32.11 15.16
C LYS A 3 61.55 32.62 14.83
N HIS A 4 61.24 33.73 15.47
CA HIS A 4 59.94 34.37 15.56
C HIS A 4 60.00 35.70 14.80
N TYR A 5 58.82 36.19 14.41
CA TYR A 5 58.48 37.48 13.78
C TYR A 5 58.63 37.59 12.26
N SER A 6 57.64 38.13 11.54
CA SER A 6 57.07 39.47 11.81
C SER A 6 55.53 39.56 11.77
N MET A 7 54.92 39.80 12.94
CA MET A 7 53.50 40.14 13.11
C MET A 7 53.15 41.62 12.80
N LYS A 8 53.92 42.34 11.97
CA LYS A 8 53.55 43.71 11.56
C LYS A 8 52.82 43.80 10.22
N LYS A 9 52.90 42.76 9.36
CA LYS A 9 52.16 42.72 8.08
C LYS A 9 50.79 42.04 8.18
N ILE A 10 50.52 41.32 9.28
CA ILE A 10 49.25 40.60 9.49
C ILE A 10 48.14 41.54 10.03
N HIS A 11 48.49 42.55 10.84
CA HIS A 11 47.50 43.48 11.38
C HIS A 11 46.86 44.41 10.33
N PHE A 12 47.59 44.75 9.25
CA PHE A 12 47.04 45.56 8.16
C PHE A 12 46.06 44.77 7.27
N LEU A 13 46.25 43.44 7.19
CA LEU A 13 45.41 42.53 6.41
C LEU A 13 44.12 42.14 7.17
N ILE A 14 44.15 42.16 8.50
CA ILE A 14 42.97 41.88 9.34
C ILE A 14 42.04 43.11 9.44
N PHE A 15 42.59 44.33 9.43
CA PHE A 15 41.76 45.55 9.51
C PHE A 15 41.04 45.89 8.19
N SER A 16 41.52 45.39 7.05
CA SER A 16 40.91 45.58 5.72
C SER A 16 39.78 44.58 5.41
N VAL A 17 39.69 43.47 6.15
CA VAL A 17 38.59 42.49 6.00
C VAL A 17 37.38 42.83 6.88
N LEU A 18 37.56 43.57 7.98
CA LEU A 18 36.48 43.90 8.91
C LEU A 18 35.51 44.99 8.39
N VAL A 19 35.96 45.83 7.45
CA VAL A 19 35.14 46.93 6.88
C VAL A 19 34.18 46.44 5.78
N LEU A 20 34.39 45.25 5.22
CA LEU A 20 33.51 44.66 4.19
C LEU A 20 32.30 43.91 4.78
N MET A 21 32.22 43.73 6.10
CA MET A 21 31.15 42.96 6.75
C MET A 21 29.96 43.81 7.23
N LEU A 22 29.93 45.12 6.96
CA LEU A 22 28.83 46.01 7.37
C LEU A 22 27.83 46.36 6.25
N SER A 23 27.97 45.76 5.06
CA SER A 23 27.11 46.05 3.89
C SER A 23 26.42 44.81 3.32
N SER A 24 25.91 43.91 4.17
CA SER A 24 25.00 42.84 3.72
C SER A 24 23.78 42.75 4.64
N CYS A 25 22.96 43.78 4.55
CA CYS A 25 21.56 43.74 4.94
C CYS A 25 20.80 44.74 4.06
N SER A 26 20.76 44.46 2.75
CA SER A 26 19.55 44.82 2.01
C SER A 26 18.44 43.97 2.61
N LYS A 27 17.51 44.59 3.33
CA LYS A 27 16.22 43.95 3.58
C LYS A 27 15.60 43.76 2.20
N GLU A 28 15.79 42.59 1.62
CA GLU A 28 14.95 42.18 0.51
C GLU A 28 13.53 42.22 1.05
N THR A 29 12.75 43.16 0.53
CA THR A 29 11.31 43.14 0.70
C THR A 29 10.86 41.83 0.11
N LEU A 30 10.50 40.87 0.98
CA LEU A 30 9.84 39.65 0.58
C LEU A 30 8.68 40.06 -0.32
N ASP A 31 8.67 39.53 -1.54
CA ASP A 31 7.56 39.72 -2.45
C ASP A 31 6.28 39.29 -1.72
N SER A 32 5.32 40.22 -1.60
CA SER A 32 4.05 39.96 -0.91
C SER A 32 3.18 38.96 -1.68
N GLN A 33 3.54 38.66 -2.92
CA GLN A 33 2.94 37.57 -3.67
C GLN A 33 3.52 36.24 -3.19
N SER A 34 2.71 35.49 -2.46
CA SER A 34 2.96 34.07 -2.20
C SER A 34 3.24 33.35 -3.52
N ILE A 35 4.43 32.75 -3.65
CA ILE A 35 4.73 31.82 -4.75
C ILE A 35 3.90 30.53 -4.67
N PHE A 36 3.21 30.31 -3.54
CA PHE A 36 2.23 29.25 -3.41
C PHE A 36 0.92 29.73 -4.01
N ASP A 37 0.52 29.06 -5.09
CA ASP A 37 -0.81 29.21 -5.65
C ASP A 37 -1.85 28.81 -4.60
N THR A 38 -2.68 29.77 -4.20
CA THR A 38 -3.75 29.59 -3.21
C THR A 38 -5.11 29.39 -3.88
N ALA A 39 -5.15 29.40 -5.22
CA ALA A 39 -6.37 29.08 -5.94
C ALA A 39 -6.76 27.62 -5.65
N SER A 40 -8.03 27.41 -5.34
CA SER A 40 -8.55 26.05 -5.32
C SER A 40 -8.39 25.46 -6.72
N PRO A 41 -7.76 24.29 -6.87
CA PRO A 41 -7.58 23.69 -8.19
C PRO A 41 -8.95 23.48 -8.84
N GLU A 42 -9.03 23.68 -10.16
CA GLU A 42 -10.23 23.36 -10.92
C GLU A 42 -10.52 21.86 -10.77
N ARG A 43 -11.70 21.53 -10.24
CA ARG A 43 -12.12 20.16 -9.97
C ARG A 43 -13.14 19.73 -11.01
N ASN A 44 -12.89 18.60 -11.67
CA ASN A 44 -13.94 17.95 -12.44
C ASN A 44 -14.89 17.15 -11.53
N ALA A 45 -15.87 16.48 -12.13
CA ALA A 45 -16.84 15.67 -11.40
C ALA A 45 -16.17 14.55 -10.58
N PHE A 46 -15.13 13.90 -11.12
CA PHE A 46 -14.46 12.81 -10.41
C PHE A 46 -13.58 13.31 -9.26
N ASP A 47 -12.89 14.45 -9.42
CA ASP A 47 -12.16 15.10 -8.33
C ASP A 47 -13.08 15.46 -7.15
N THR A 48 -14.28 15.92 -7.47
CA THR A 48 -15.31 16.24 -6.47
C THR A 48 -15.82 14.97 -5.79
N TRP A 49 -16.04 13.91 -6.56
CA TRP A 49 -16.44 12.62 -6.03
C TRP A 49 -15.36 12.01 -5.11
N ILE A 50 -14.08 12.09 -5.50
CA ILE A 50 -12.93 11.67 -4.69
C ILE A 50 -12.85 12.48 -3.39
N LEU A 51 -12.97 13.81 -3.47
CA LEU A 51 -12.97 14.65 -2.27
C LEU A 51 -14.02 14.18 -1.26
N LYS A 52 -15.25 13.99 -1.73
CA LYS A 52 -16.40 13.58 -0.91
C LYS A 52 -16.26 12.17 -0.34
N ASN A 53 -15.69 11.22 -1.10
CA ASN A 53 -15.71 9.79 -0.78
C ASN A 53 -14.40 9.24 -0.22
N TYR A 54 -13.29 9.96 -0.36
CA TYR A 54 -11.96 9.55 0.10
C TYR A 54 -11.32 10.59 1.01
N THR A 55 -11.12 11.80 0.50
CA THR A 55 -10.29 12.80 1.17
C THR A 55 -10.95 13.35 2.43
N THR A 56 -12.18 13.85 2.33
CA THR A 56 -12.93 14.38 3.47
C THR A 56 -13.24 13.32 4.54
N PRO A 57 -13.73 12.11 4.20
CA PRO A 57 -14.07 11.13 5.22
C PRO A 57 -12.86 10.41 5.82
N TYR A 58 -11.76 10.19 5.08
CA TYR A 58 -10.69 9.29 5.52
C TYR A 58 -9.27 9.86 5.44
N ASN A 59 -9.10 11.10 4.95
CA ASN A 59 -7.79 11.70 4.70
C ASN A 59 -6.95 10.90 3.69
N ILE A 60 -7.61 10.33 2.67
CA ILE A 60 -6.96 9.59 1.59
C ILE A 60 -6.87 10.47 0.34
N ASP A 61 -5.65 10.62 -0.18
CA ASP A 61 -5.34 11.24 -1.46
C ASP A 61 -5.41 10.18 -2.57
N PHE A 62 -6.52 10.17 -3.32
CA PHE A 62 -6.73 9.21 -4.41
C PHE A 62 -6.33 9.85 -5.74
N LYS A 63 -5.24 9.37 -6.33
CA LYS A 63 -4.62 9.90 -7.53
C LYS A 63 -4.87 9.00 -8.72
N TYR A 64 -5.56 9.52 -9.72
CA TYR A 64 -5.80 8.82 -10.98
C TYR A 64 -5.14 9.51 -12.19
N ARG A 65 -4.84 10.80 -12.07
CA ARG A 65 -4.04 11.51 -13.06
C ARG A 65 -2.59 11.04 -12.96
N TYR A 66 -1.97 10.83 -14.11
CA TYR A 66 -0.56 10.53 -14.18
C TYR A 66 0.25 11.77 -13.79
N ASP A 67 1.14 11.64 -12.81
CA ASP A 67 2.12 12.66 -12.42
C ASP A 67 3.52 12.09 -12.68
N ASP A 68 4.20 12.65 -13.69
CA ASP A 68 5.53 12.25 -14.14
C ASP A 68 6.63 12.49 -13.09
N LYS A 69 6.35 13.30 -12.07
CA LYS A 69 7.24 13.55 -10.92
C LYS A 69 7.09 12.53 -9.81
N GLN A 70 5.98 11.78 -9.77
CA GLN A 70 5.66 10.79 -8.72
C GLN A 70 5.72 9.34 -9.21
N SER A 71 5.82 9.12 -10.53
CA SER A 71 6.01 7.80 -11.14
C SER A 71 7.48 7.36 -11.09
N ASP A 72 7.73 6.11 -10.72
CA ASP A 72 9.05 5.50 -10.91
C ASP A 72 9.39 5.50 -12.41
N ARG A 73 10.42 6.27 -12.77
CA ARG A 73 10.88 6.45 -14.17
C ARG A 73 11.51 5.19 -14.76
N THR A 74 11.65 4.12 -13.96
CA THR A 74 12.16 2.82 -14.38
C THR A 74 11.15 2.04 -15.23
N TYR A 75 9.86 2.37 -15.16
CA TYR A 75 8.80 1.64 -15.86
C TYR A 75 8.21 2.42 -17.04
N ASN A 76 7.86 1.71 -18.13
CA ASN A 76 7.09 2.27 -19.26
C ASN A 76 5.61 2.36 -18.88
N LEU A 77 5.23 3.38 -18.10
CA LEU A 77 3.88 3.51 -17.56
C LEU A 77 2.95 4.28 -18.49
N VAL A 78 1.71 3.79 -18.62
CA VAL A 78 0.63 4.48 -19.34
C VAL A 78 -0.37 5.04 -18.32
N PRO A 79 -0.93 6.24 -18.55
CA PRO A 79 -2.01 6.78 -17.70
C PRO A 79 -3.20 5.82 -17.60
N ALA A 80 -3.84 5.80 -16.42
CA ALA A 80 -5.08 5.07 -16.22
C ALA A 80 -6.22 5.74 -17.00
N ASP A 81 -7.01 4.93 -17.71
CA ASP A 81 -8.22 5.39 -18.39
C ASP A 81 -9.20 6.00 -17.39
N TYR A 82 -9.83 7.11 -17.76
CA TYR A 82 -10.69 7.88 -16.86
C TYR A 82 -11.88 7.05 -16.35
N SER A 83 -12.60 6.36 -17.23
CA SER A 83 -13.79 5.59 -16.87
C SER A 83 -13.42 4.39 -16.00
N LYS A 84 -12.29 3.73 -16.30
CA LYS A 84 -11.77 2.62 -15.48
C LYS A 84 -11.23 3.10 -14.14
N SER A 85 -10.68 4.32 -14.08
CA SER A 85 -10.28 4.96 -12.82
C SER A 85 -11.47 5.24 -11.92
N VAL A 86 -12.58 5.76 -12.48
CA VAL A 86 -13.84 5.95 -11.75
C VAL A 86 -14.35 4.62 -11.20
N ALA A 87 -14.40 3.59 -12.05
CA ALA A 87 -14.85 2.27 -11.66
C ALA A 87 -13.99 1.67 -10.55
N LEU A 88 -12.65 1.70 -10.69
CA LEU A 88 -11.76 1.16 -9.68
C LEU A 88 -11.83 1.95 -8.37
N ALA A 89 -11.97 3.28 -8.40
CA ALA A 89 -12.17 4.07 -7.20
C ALA A 89 -13.47 3.71 -6.48
N LYS A 90 -14.55 3.39 -7.21
CA LYS A 90 -15.79 2.89 -6.61
C LYS A 90 -15.63 1.49 -6.03
N LEU A 91 -14.97 0.59 -6.75
CA LEU A 91 -14.69 -0.77 -6.29
C LEU A 91 -13.78 -0.78 -5.06
N VAL A 92 -12.72 0.03 -5.02
CA VAL A 92 -11.84 0.17 -3.84
C VAL A 92 -12.61 0.66 -2.62
N LYS A 93 -13.48 1.66 -2.81
CA LYS A 93 -14.32 2.13 -1.72
C LYS A 93 -15.23 1.01 -1.22
N TYR A 94 -15.93 0.35 -2.13
CA TYR A 94 -16.96 -0.61 -1.78
C TYR A 94 -16.44 -1.93 -1.21
N LEU A 95 -15.37 -2.49 -1.79
CA LEU A 95 -14.83 -3.81 -1.44
C LEU A 95 -13.81 -3.75 -0.31
N TRP A 96 -13.12 -2.62 -0.14
CA TRP A 96 -12.05 -2.49 0.85
C TRP A 96 -12.41 -1.48 1.95
N ILE A 97 -12.51 -0.19 1.65
CA ILE A 97 -12.76 0.84 2.69
C ILE A 97 -14.03 0.57 3.48
N ASP A 98 -15.15 0.38 2.77
CA ASP A 98 -16.46 0.20 3.41
C ASP A 98 -16.54 -1.15 4.15
N SER A 99 -15.80 -2.17 3.71
CA SER A 99 -15.72 -3.46 4.41
C SER A 99 -15.06 -3.32 5.78
N TYR A 100 -13.93 -2.61 5.85
CA TYR A 100 -13.27 -2.36 7.13
C TYR A 100 -14.04 -1.34 7.96
N GLU A 101 -14.66 -0.31 7.37
CA GLU A 101 -15.49 0.66 8.11
C GLU A 101 -16.69 -0.03 8.77
N GLU A 102 -17.35 -0.95 8.06
CA GLU A 102 -18.48 -1.72 8.60
C GLU A 102 -18.05 -2.52 9.84
N LEU A 103 -16.84 -3.08 9.84
CA LEU A 103 -16.34 -3.90 10.95
C LEU A 103 -15.76 -3.08 12.11
N THR A 104 -14.99 -2.03 11.81
CA THR A 104 -14.11 -1.34 12.78
C THR A 104 -14.50 0.11 13.05
N GLY A 105 -15.39 0.68 12.23
CA GLY A 105 -15.78 2.08 12.27
C GLY A 105 -14.83 3.02 11.52
N LYS A 106 -15.33 4.21 11.22
CA LYS A 106 -14.66 5.21 10.36
C LYS A 106 -13.31 5.71 10.89
N ASP A 107 -13.19 5.85 12.21
CA ASP A 107 -11.97 6.39 12.83
C ASP A 107 -10.79 5.43 12.71
N PHE A 108 -11.06 4.13 12.63
CA PHE A 108 -10.04 3.12 12.36
C PHE A 108 -9.41 3.34 10.98
N ILE A 109 -10.25 3.52 9.95
CA ILE A 109 -9.81 3.79 8.57
C ILE A 109 -8.98 5.07 8.51
N ARG A 110 -9.50 6.16 9.07
CA ARG A 110 -8.80 7.46 9.13
C ARG A 110 -7.41 7.34 9.72
N LYS A 111 -7.26 6.52 10.76
CA LYS A 111 -5.99 6.39 11.47
C LYS A 111 -5.01 5.49 10.72
N TYR A 112 -5.42 4.28 10.37
CA TYR A 112 -4.49 3.22 9.97
C TYR A 112 -4.42 2.97 8.47
N CYS A 113 -5.42 3.35 7.66
CA CYS A 113 -5.32 3.10 6.23
C CYS A 113 -4.28 4.04 5.56
N PRO A 114 -3.67 3.58 4.44
CA PRO A 114 -2.82 4.37 3.56
C PRO A 114 -3.39 5.75 3.27
N LYS A 115 -2.53 6.76 3.25
CA LYS A 115 -2.92 8.16 2.98
C LYS A 115 -2.91 8.50 1.50
N MET A 116 -2.38 7.63 0.66
CA MET A 116 -2.36 7.81 -0.79
C MET A 116 -2.66 6.51 -1.53
N ILE A 117 -3.48 6.61 -2.58
CA ILE A 117 -3.70 5.54 -3.54
C ILE A 117 -3.41 6.12 -4.93
N GLN A 118 -2.51 5.52 -5.69
CA GLN A 118 -2.17 5.93 -7.05
C GLN A 118 -2.62 4.87 -8.04
N LEU A 119 -3.29 5.28 -9.11
CA LEU A 119 -3.65 4.42 -10.23
C LEU A 119 -2.67 4.58 -11.38
N ILE A 120 -2.30 3.45 -12.00
CA ILE A 120 -1.48 3.38 -13.21
C ILE A 120 -2.14 2.44 -14.21
N GLY A 121 -2.23 2.87 -15.47
CA GLY A 121 -2.99 2.18 -16.50
C GLY A 121 -2.37 0.87 -16.97
N SER A 122 -1.04 0.79 -17.01
CA SER A 122 -0.28 -0.38 -17.48
C SER A 122 0.24 -1.24 -16.34
N PRO A 123 0.59 -2.51 -16.59
CA PRO A 123 1.42 -3.29 -15.67
C PRO A 123 2.75 -2.59 -15.40
N ALA A 124 3.32 -2.82 -14.22
CA ALA A 124 4.73 -2.57 -13.94
C ALA A 124 5.51 -3.89 -13.97
N TYR A 125 6.78 -3.83 -14.35
CA TYR A 125 7.64 -5.01 -14.45
C TYR A 125 8.93 -4.75 -13.69
N ASN A 126 9.26 -5.59 -12.71
CA ASN A 126 10.52 -5.46 -11.98
C ASN A 126 11.75 -5.68 -12.90
N THR A 127 12.95 -5.50 -12.36
CA THR A 127 14.21 -5.66 -13.12
C THR A 127 14.43 -7.06 -13.69
N GLN A 128 13.69 -8.06 -13.21
CA GLN A 128 13.71 -9.44 -13.73
C GLN A 128 12.56 -9.73 -14.73
N GLY A 129 11.79 -8.71 -15.11
CA GLY A 129 10.67 -8.84 -16.05
C GLY A 129 9.40 -9.46 -15.46
N SER A 130 9.32 -9.59 -14.14
CA SER A 130 8.11 -10.09 -13.45
C SER A 130 7.13 -8.96 -13.16
N ILE A 131 5.83 -9.24 -13.27
CA ILE A 131 4.77 -8.26 -13.05
C ILE A 131 4.74 -7.82 -11.59
N VAL A 132 4.62 -6.52 -11.35
CA VAL A 132 4.38 -5.91 -10.05
C VAL A 132 2.88 -5.61 -9.94
N LEU A 133 2.21 -6.31 -9.02
CA LEU A 133 0.74 -6.21 -8.83
C LEU A 133 0.37 -4.92 -8.06
N GLY A 134 1.26 -4.44 -7.20
CA GLY A 134 1.16 -3.17 -6.50
C GLY A 134 2.44 -2.89 -5.72
N THR A 135 2.59 -1.66 -5.23
CA THR A 135 3.70 -1.27 -4.34
C THR A 135 3.17 -0.49 -3.15
N ALA A 136 3.78 -0.69 -1.99
CA ALA A 136 3.59 0.16 -0.83
C ALA A 136 4.88 0.87 -0.42
N GLU A 137 4.82 2.19 -0.27
CA GLU A 137 5.94 2.98 0.27
C GLU A 137 5.66 3.30 1.73
N GLY A 138 6.28 2.52 2.64
CA GLY A 138 6.22 2.76 4.09
C GLY A 138 4.81 2.76 4.67
N GLY A 139 3.88 1.99 4.08
CA GLY A 139 2.47 1.94 4.48
C GLY A 139 1.67 3.22 4.18
N LEU A 140 2.29 4.25 3.60
CA LEU A 140 1.66 5.55 3.36
C LEU A 140 0.95 5.60 2.01
N LYS A 141 1.52 4.95 0.99
CA LYS A 141 1.06 5.00 -0.40
C LYS A 141 0.88 3.59 -0.94
N ILE A 142 -0.24 3.30 -1.60
CA ILE A 142 -0.45 2.10 -2.41
C ILE A 142 -0.54 2.49 -3.89
N THR A 143 0.20 1.81 -4.76
CA THR A 143 0.06 1.94 -6.22
C THR A 143 -0.67 0.73 -6.80
N LEU A 144 -1.74 0.96 -7.57
CA LEU A 144 -2.50 -0.06 -8.27
C LEU A 144 -2.21 0.04 -9.77
N TYR A 145 -1.60 -1.02 -10.32
CA TYR A 145 -1.18 -1.08 -11.73
C TYR A 145 -2.22 -1.77 -12.62
N ASN A 146 -2.02 -1.68 -13.93
CA ASN A 146 -2.82 -2.38 -14.93
C ASN A 146 -4.33 -1.99 -14.90
N VAL A 147 -4.67 -0.76 -14.48
CA VAL A 147 -6.08 -0.31 -14.42
C VAL A 147 -6.79 -0.41 -15.77
N ASN A 148 -6.04 -0.30 -16.87
CA ASN A 148 -6.62 -0.36 -18.21
C ASN A 148 -7.06 -1.77 -18.62
N MET A 149 -6.76 -2.81 -17.84
CA MET A 149 -7.29 -4.15 -18.09
C MET A 149 -8.78 -4.28 -17.76
N ILE A 150 -9.33 -3.45 -16.86
CA ILE A 150 -10.70 -3.58 -16.34
C ILE A 150 -11.72 -3.58 -17.49
N ASP A 151 -12.47 -4.67 -17.60
CA ASP A 151 -13.64 -4.77 -18.47
C ASP A 151 -14.89 -4.41 -17.66
N LEU A 152 -15.44 -3.22 -17.92
CA LEU A 152 -16.63 -2.74 -17.23
C LEU A 152 -17.91 -3.52 -17.61
N ALA A 153 -17.89 -4.24 -18.73
CA ALA A 153 -19.01 -5.09 -19.14
C ALA A 153 -19.00 -6.45 -18.43
N HIS A 154 -17.83 -6.93 -18.03
CA HIS A 154 -17.63 -8.25 -17.42
C HIS A 154 -16.63 -8.16 -16.26
N LEU A 155 -17.11 -7.73 -15.10
CA LEU A 155 -16.30 -7.73 -13.89
C LEU A 155 -16.12 -9.16 -13.39
N ASP A 156 -14.88 -9.52 -13.11
CA ASP A 156 -14.50 -10.78 -12.50
C ASP A 156 -13.85 -10.51 -11.13
N VAL A 157 -14.48 -11.03 -10.06
CA VAL A 157 -14.00 -10.88 -8.68
C VAL A 157 -12.61 -11.48 -8.51
N ASP A 158 -12.32 -12.62 -9.12
CA ASP A 158 -11.04 -13.30 -8.99
C ASP A 158 -9.94 -12.49 -9.69
N GLN A 159 -10.26 -11.91 -10.84
CA GLN A 159 -9.35 -11.00 -11.54
C GLN A 159 -9.10 -9.72 -10.73
N LEU A 160 -10.14 -9.12 -10.14
CA LEU A 160 -10.00 -7.96 -9.27
C LEU A 160 -9.19 -8.26 -8.01
N ASN A 161 -9.39 -9.43 -7.40
CA ASN A 161 -8.62 -9.88 -6.26
C ASN A 161 -7.15 -10.07 -6.61
N TYR A 162 -6.86 -10.72 -7.74
CA TYR A 162 -5.50 -10.96 -8.23
C TYR A 162 -4.74 -9.65 -8.49
N TRP A 163 -5.38 -8.69 -9.17
CA TRP A 163 -4.71 -7.44 -9.54
C TRP A 163 -4.66 -6.40 -8.42
N TYR A 164 -5.65 -6.37 -7.54
CA TYR A 164 -5.82 -5.25 -6.61
C TYR A 164 -5.99 -5.71 -5.16
N PHE A 165 -7.08 -6.42 -4.86
CA PHE A 165 -7.55 -6.49 -3.47
C PHE A 165 -6.69 -7.39 -2.59
N LYS A 166 -6.13 -8.48 -3.12
CA LYS A 166 -5.18 -9.30 -2.36
C LYS A 166 -3.99 -8.46 -1.91
N THR A 167 -3.41 -7.67 -2.81
CA THR A 167 -2.30 -6.76 -2.49
C THR A 167 -2.72 -5.72 -1.46
N MET A 168 -3.89 -5.10 -1.62
CA MET A 168 -4.37 -4.09 -0.65
C MET A 168 -4.55 -4.66 0.76
N HIS A 169 -5.11 -5.87 0.89
CA HIS A 169 -5.24 -6.54 2.20
C HIS A 169 -3.87 -6.95 2.77
N HIS A 170 -2.95 -7.39 1.91
CA HIS A 170 -1.59 -7.77 2.29
C HIS A 170 -0.83 -6.58 2.87
N GLU A 171 -0.78 -5.46 2.14
CA GLU A 171 -0.11 -4.24 2.59
C GLU A 171 -0.77 -3.66 3.86
N PHE A 172 -2.10 -3.78 3.97
CA PHE A 172 -2.75 -3.35 5.19
C PHE A 172 -2.38 -4.22 6.40
N ALA A 173 -2.20 -5.53 6.21
CA ALA A 173 -1.68 -6.39 7.27
C ALA A 173 -0.28 -5.94 7.71
N HIS A 174 0.60 -5.54 6.78
CA HIS A 174 1.90 -4.93 7.10
C HIS A 174 1.77 -3.68 7.96
N ILE A 175 0.88 -2.75 7.61
CA ILE A 175 0.68 -1.54 8.42
C ILE A 175 0.24 -1.90 9.84
N LEU A 176 -0.66 -2.86 10.00
CA LEU A 176 -1.11 -3.29 11.32
C LEU A 176 0.07 -3.84 12.13
N HIS A 177 0.80 -4.83 11.62
CA HIS A 177 1.88 -5.45 12.41
C HIS A 177 3.12 -4.59 12.62
N GLN A 178 3.39 -3.64 11.74
CA GLN A 178 4.41 -2.61 11.96
C GLN A 178 3.98 -1.58 13.02
N THR A 179 2.67 -1.38 13.21
CA THR A 179 2.14 -0.45 14.22
C THR A 179 2.02 -1.10 15.60
N LYS A 180 1.61 -2.36 15.66
CA LYS A 180 1.58 -3.18 16.88
C LYS A 180 2.10 -4.56 16.52
N ASN A 181 3.25 -4.95 17.06
CA ASN A 181 3.87 -6.23 16.72
C ASN A 181 2.96 -7.42 17.08
N TYR A 182 2.90 -8.43 16.21
CA TYR A 182 2.37 -9.75 16.55
C TYR A 182 3.40 -10.55 17.38
N SER A 183 2.97 -11.66 17.99
CA SER A 183 3.88 -12.50 18.80
C SER A 183 5.02 -13.08 17.96
N THR A 184 6.26 -12.98 18.46
CA THR A 184 7.43 -13.61 17.82
C THR A 184 7.31 -15.13 17.73
N ASP A 185 6.39 -15.75 18.47
CA ASP A 185 6.09 -17.18 18.36
C ASP A 185 5.69 -17.60 16.94
N PHE A 186 5.04 -16.70 16.18
CA PHE A 186 4.71 -16.93 14.78
C PHE A 186 5.95 -17.31 13.97
N ASN A 187 7.07 -16.59 14.19
CA ASN A 187 8.32 -16.77 13.48
C ASN A 187 9.01 -18.11 13.81
N LEU A 188 8.57 -18.80 14.87
CA LEU A 188 9.14 -20.07 15.31
C LEU A 188 8.39 -21.29 14.74
N ILE A 189 7.20 -21.08 14.16
CA ILE A 189 6.37 -22.16 13.63
C ILE A 189 6.97 -22.71 12.33
N SER A 190 7.26 -21.82 11.37
CA SER A 190 7.95 -22.18 10.13
C SER A 190 9.46 -22.03 10.29
N LYS A 191 10.23 -23.05 9.88
CA LYS A 191 11.70 -23.05 9.98
C LYS A 191 12.41 -22.90 8.64
N ASP A 192 11.73 -23.24 7.54
CA ASP A 192 12.33 -23.35 6.21
C ASP A 192 11.91 -22.18 5.30
N TYR A 193 12.09 -20.95 5.79
CA TYR A 193 11.91 -19.75 4.96
C TYR A 193 12.96 -19.74 3.83
N GLN A 194 12.49 -19.49 2.61
CA GLN A 194 13.28 -19.58 1.38
C GLN A 194 13.98 -18.27 1.02
N SER A 195 13.67 -17.16 1.70
CA SER A 195 14.14 -15.82 1.32
C SER A 195 13.90 -15.62 -0.19
N SER A 196 14.83 -15.01 -0.93
CA SER A 196 14.71 -14.77 -2.38
C SER A 196 14.47 -16.02 -3.24
N SER A 197 14.68 -17.24 -2.72
CA SER A 197 14.46 -18.48 -3.47
C SER A 197 12.99 -18.88 -3.57
N TRP A 198 12.08 -18.14 -2.90
CA TRP A 198 10.63 -18.36 -2.96
C TRP A 198 10.10 -18.42 -4.41
N VAL A 199 10.70 -17.66 -5.33
CA VAL A 199 10.33 -17.62 -6.75
C VAL A 199 10.48 -18.96 -7.48
N ASN A 200 11.30 -19.87 -6.93
CA ASN A 200 11.54 -21.19 -7.49
C ASN A 200 10.62 -22.27 -6.87
N LEU A 201 9.84 -21.90 -5.86
CA LEU A 201 8.94 -22.81 -5.16
C LEU A 201 7.56 -22.77 -5.80
N SER A 202 7.03 -23.94 -6.20
CA SER A 202 5.66 -24.02 -6.69
C SER A 202 4.66 -23.81 -5.54
N GLU A 203 3.48 -23.28 -5.85
CA GLU A 203 2.38 -23.13 -4.88
C GLU A 203 2.04 -24.45 -4.16
N ALA A 204 2.02 -25.56 -4.90
CA ALA A 204 1.75 -26.88 -4.32
C ALA A 204 2.83 -27.31 -3.31
N ASN A 205 4.11 -27.08 -3.62
CA ASN A 205 5.19 -27.40 -2.70
C ASN A 205 5.15 -26.49 -1.46
N ALA A 206 4.91 -25.19 -1.65
CA ALA A 206 4.74 -24.24 -0.55
C ALA A 206 3.64 -24.67 0.43
N LEU A 207 2.48 -25.10 -0.07
CA LEU A 207 1.40 -25.63 0.75
C LEU A 207 1.83 -26.84 1.58
N THR A 208 2.52 -27.81 0.99
CA THR A 208 3.00 -28.99 1.73
C THR A 208 4.04 -28.64 2.80
N MET A 209 4.79 -27.56 2.61
CA MET A 209 5.73 -27.00 3.59
C MET A 209 5.04 -26.15 4.67
N GLY A 210 3.72 -25.92 4.54
CA GLY A 210 2.95 -25.14 5.50
C GLY A 210 2.92 -23.63 5.22
N PHE A 211 3.25 -23.19 4.01
CA PHE A 211 3.07 -21.82 3.54
C PHE A 211 1.81 -21.73 2.68
N ILE A 212 0.98 -20.70 2.88
CA ILE A 212 -0.29 -20.57 2.15
C ILE A 212 -0.11 -20.18 0.67
N SER A 213 1.05 -19.59 0.34
CA SER A 213 1.50 -19.29 -1.02
C SER A 213 3.02 -19.50 -1.14
N SER A 214 3.53 -19.56 -2.36
CA SER A 214 4.98 -19.53 -2.60
C SER A 214 5.64 -18.30 -1.98
N TYR A 215 5.03 -17.12 -2.14
CA TYR A 215 5.52 -15.85 -1.62
C TYR A 215 5.53 -15.81 -0.08
N ALA A 216 4.57 -16.45 0.59
CA ALA A 216 4.57 -16.61 2.05
C ALA A 216 5.81 -17.33 2.59
N SER A 217 6.52 -18.10 1.75
CA SER A 217 7.78 -18.75 2.14
C SER A 217 8.99 -17.81 2.14
N SER A 218 8.85 -16.56 1.70
CA SER A 218 9.95 -15.61 1.63
C SER A 218 10.50 -15.26 3.02
N GLU A 219 9.65 -14.71 3.88
CA GLU A 219 9.99 -14.32 5.26
C GLU A 219 8.74 -14.25 6.16
N PRO A 220 8.90 -14.23 7.50
CA PRO A 220 7.76 -14.34 8.42
C PRO A 220 6.70 -13.24 8.29
N GLN A 221 7.11 -12.01 7.97
CA GLN A 221 6.19 -10.88 7.86
C GLN A 221 5.29 -10.99 6.63
N GLU A 222 5.85 -11.49 5.52
CA GLU A 222 5.12 -11.79 4.29
C GLU A 222 4.19 -12.99 4.49
N ASP A 223 4.64 -14.04 5.19
CA ASP A 223 3.80 -15.19 5.56
C ASP A 223 2.55 -14.77 6.34
N PHE A 224 2.74 -13.88 7.32
CA PHE A 224 1.65 -13.31 8.09
C PHE A 224 0.66 -12.56 7.20
N ALA A 225 1.15 -11.66 6.34
CA ALA A 225 0.32 -10.84 5.47
C ALA A 225 -0.38 -11.67 4.37
N GLU A 226 0.26 -12.72 3.86
CA GLU A 226 -0.34 -13.68 2.92
C GLU A 226 -1.49 -14.46 3.54
N LEU A 227 -1.35 -14.92 4.79
CA LEU A 227 -2.44 -15.59 5.49
C LEU A 227 -3.66 -14.67 5.63
N VAL A 228 -3.48 -13.40 5.98
CA VAL A 228 -4.58 -12.43 6.08
C VAL A 228 -5.22 -12.18 4.71
N SER A 229 -4.40 -11.83 3.72
CA SER A 229 -4.88 -11.37 2.43
C SER A 229 -5.56 -12.48 1.62
N ILE A 230 -4.99 -13.68 1.57
CA ILE A 230 -5.56 -14.82 0.86
C ILE A 230 -6.84 -15.27 1.55
N TYR A 231 -6.87 -15.33 2.88
CA TYR A 231 -8.06 -15.73 3.62
C TYR A 231 -9.25 -14.78 3.38
N VAL A 232 -9.02 -13.47 3.42
CA VAL A 232 -10.10 -12.47 3.27
C VAL A 232 -10.64 -12.40 1.84
N THR A 233 -9.75 -12.56 0.84
CA THR A 233 -10.13 -12.44 -0.58
C THR A 233 -10.80 -13.69 -1.16
N HIS A 234 -10.69 -14.85 -0.51
CA HIS A 234 -11.25 -16.10 -1.01
C HIS A 234 -12.33 -16.68 -0.09
N ASP A 235 -13.22 -17.49 -0.66
CA ASP A 235 -14.28 -18.15 0.09
C ASP A 235 -13.76 -19.35 0.92
N SER A 236 -14.67 -19.95 1.70
CA SER A 236 -14.34 -21.11 2.52
C SER A 236 -13.99 -22.35 1.69
N SER A 237 -14.53 -22.48 0.48
CA SER A 237 -14.27 -23.63 -0.40
C SER A 237 -12.82 -23.60 -0.87
N TYR A 238 -12.36 -22.45 -1.36
CA TYR A 238 -10.98 -22.22 -1.73
C TYR A 238 -10.03 -22.50 -0.56
N TRP A 239 -10.26 -21.90 0.61
CA TRP A 239 -9.42 -22.10 1.78
C TRP A 239 -9.28 -23.57 2.18
N ASN A 240 -10.41 -24.29 2.25
CA ASN A 240 -10.42 -25.71 2.57
C ASN A 240 -9.70 -26.55 1.50
N SER A 241 -9.79 -26.15 0.22
CA SER A 241 -9.06 -26.81 -0.86
C SER A 241 -7.54 -26.65 -0.69
N GLN A 242 -7.06 -25.47 -0.25
CA GLN A 242 -5.64 -25.22 0.01
C GLN A 242 -5.16 -26.07 1.19
N LEU A 243 -5.93 -26.15 2.29
CA LEU A 243 -5.61 -27.03 3.42
C LEU A 243 -5.57 -28.52 3.01
N THR A 244 -6.48 -28.94 2.13
CA THR A 244 -6.48 -30.31 1.61
C THR A 244 -5.22 -30.60 0.80
N LYS A 245 -4.83 -29.68 -0.10
CA LYS A 245 -3.61 -29.81 -0.92
C LYS A 245 -2.33 -29.77 -0.07
N ALA A 246 -2.34 -29.04 1.05
CA ALA A 246 -1.21 -28.97 1.98
C ALA A 246 -0.94 -30.30 2.70
N GLY A 247 -1.90 -31.22 2.73
CA GLY A 247 -1.81 -32.48 3.48
C GLY A 247 -1.74 -32.25 5.00
N THR A 248 -1.62 -33.33 5.77
CA THR A 248 -1.71 -33.26 7.25
C THR A 248 -0.65 -32.35 7.88
N THR A 249 0.61 -32.45 7.44
CA THR A 249 1.72 -31.66 7.99
C THR A 249 1.58 -30.18 7.62
N GLY A 250 1.42 -29.86 6.34
CA GLY A 250 1.32 -28.48 5.87
C GLY A 250 0.08 -27.78 6.41
N SER A 251 -1.08 -28.45 6.42
CA SER A 251 -2.31 -27.88 6.99
C SER A 251 -2.21 -27.62 8.48
N GLY A 252 -1.56 -28.51 9.25
CA GLY A 252 -1.31 -28.30 10.68
C GLY A 252 -0.50 -27.03 10.95
N ILE A 253 0.56 -26.81 10.16
CA ILE A 253 1.42 -25.61 10.24
C ILE A 253 0.64 -24.35 9.86
N ILE A 254 -0.11 -24.38 8.75
CA ILE A 254 -0.93 -23.24 8.29
C ILE A 254 -1.95 -22.86 9.36
N LEU A 255 -2.66 -23.84 9.93
CA LEU A 255 -3.69 -23.59 10.96
C LEU A 255 -3.08 -23.06 12.26
N GLN A 256 -1.91 -23.55 12.67
CA GLN A 256 -1.21 -23.04 13.84
C GLN A 256 -0.81 -21.56 13.67
N LYS A 257 -0.26 -21.20 12.50
CA LYS A 257 0.04 -19.81 12.17
C LYS A 257 -1.22 -18.95 12.12
N PHE A 258 -2.26 -19.45 11.46
CA PHE A 258 -3.52 -18.72 11.31
C PHE A 258 -4.23 -18.48 12.65
N ALA A 259 -4.09 -19.38 13.63
CA ALA A 259 -4.59 -19.16 14.98
C ALA A 259 -3.94 -17.93 15.64
N ILE A 260 -2.63 -17.74 15.47
CA ILE A 260 -1.93 -16.53 15.96
C ILE A 260 -2.41 -15.28 15.21
N VAL A 261 -2.60 -15.37 13.89
CA VAL A 261 -3.15 -14.25 13.09
C VAL A 261 -4.52 -13.82 13.62
N LYS A 262 -5.42 -14.78 13.86
CA LYS A 262 -6.77 -14.53 14.39
C LYS A 262 -6.73 -13.89 15.77
N ASP A 263 -5.94 -14.46 16.68
CA ASP A 263 -5.80 -13.95 18.04
C ASP A 263 -5.24 -12.52 18.05
N TYR A 264 -4.17 -12.28 17.29
CA TYR A 264 -3.56 -10.95 17.16
C TYR A 264 -4.54 -9.91 16.61
N LEU A 265 -5.24 -10.21 15.50
CA LEU A 265 -6.20 -9.27 14.90
C LEU A 265 -7.34 -8.95 15.87
N SER A 266 -7.83 -9.96 16.58
CA SER A 266 -8.90 -9.78 17.57
C SER A 266 -8.43 -8.96 18.78
N THR A 267 -7.33 -9.35 19.41
CA THR A 267 -6.86 -8.76 20.67
C THR A 267 -6.22 -7.38 20.50
N SER A 268 -5.46 -7.18 19.42
CA SER A 268 -4.72 -5.93 19.19
C SER A 268 -5.53 -4.88 18.42
N TRP A 269 -6.50 -5.31 17.63
CA TRP A 269 -7.22 -4.44 16.68
C TRP A 269 -8.74 -4.52 16.76
N GLY A 270 -9.30 -5.47 17.51
CA GLY A 270 -10.75 -5.71 17.51
C GLY A 270 -11.28 -6.23 16.17
N ILE A 271 -10.39 -6.75 15.31
CA ILE A 271 -10.75 -7.29 13.99
C ILE A 271 -11.04 -8.77 14.14
N ASP A 272 -12.30 -9.13 13.92
CA ASP A 272 -12.71 -10.51 13.68
C ASP A 272 -12.53 -10.81 12.19
N ILE A 273 -11.48 -11.56 11.84
CA ILE A 273 -11.13 -11.83 10.43
C ILE A 273 -12.16 -12.72 9.72
N ASP A 274 -12.88 -13.57 10.46
CA ASP A 274 -13.94 -14.39 9.85
C ASP A 274 -15.10 -13.47 9.43
N LYS A 275 -15.51 -12.55 10.31
CA LYS A 275 -16.51 -11.52 9.95
C LYS A 275 -16.04 -10.60 8.85
N LEU A 276 -14.76 -10.19 8.85
CA LEU A 276 -14.19 -9.39 7.77
C LEU A 276 -14.33 -10.10 6.43
N ARG A 277 -13.96 -11.39 6.38
CA ARG A 277 -14.12 -12.22 5.19
C ARG A 277 -15.58 -12.28 4.76
N ASP A 278 -16.51 -12.55 5.68
CA ASP A 278 -17.94 -12.61 5.35
C ASP A 278 -18.45 -11.29 4.75
N ILE A 279 -18.02 -10.15 5.29
CA ILE A 279 -18.36 -8.82 4.75
C ILE A 279 -17.79 -8.63 3.34
N VAL A 280 -16.50 -8.95 3.14
CA VAL A 280 -15.82 -8.83 1.85
C VAL A 280 -16.49 -9.73 0.82
N GLN A 281 -16.71 -11.01 1.14
CA GLN A 281 -17.35 -11.96 0.22
C GLN A 281 -18.79 -11.57 -0.13
N ARG A 282 -19.57 -11.06 0.85
CA ARG A 282 -20.91 -10.51 0.60
C ARG A 282 -20.86 -9.33 -0.37
N ARG A 283 -19.92 -8.40 -0.19
CA ARG A 283 -19.74 -7.24 -1.07
C ARG A 283 -19.28 -7.68 -2.46
N SER A 284 -18.30 -8.57 -2.55
CA SER A 284 -17.85 -9.19 -3.81
C SER A 284 -19.00 -9.82 -4.59
N GLY A 285 -19.90 -10.54 -3.91
CA GLY A 285 -21.09 -11.14 -4.54
C GLY A 285 -22.12 -10.14 -5.10
N THR A 286 -21.96 -8.83 -4.84
CA THR A 286 -22.90 -7.78 -5.27
C THR A 286 -22.28 -6.74 -6.20
N ILE A 287 -21.02 -6.92 -6.63
CA ILE A 287 -20.34 -5.92 -7.47
C ILE A 287 -21.05 -5.66 -8.81
N GLY A 288 -21.72 -6.67 -9.37
CA GLY A 288 -22.50 -6.55 -10.60
C GLY A 288 -23.74 -5.67 -10.48
N THR A 289 -24.11 -5.25 -9.26
CA THR A 289 -25.24 -4.34 -9.01
C THR A 289 -24.80 -2.88 -8.86
N LEU A 290 -23.49 -2.62 -8.83
CA LEU A 290 -22.95 -1.29 -8.62
C LEU A 290 -23.03 -0.47 -9.91
N ASP A 291 -23.43 0.79 -9.78
CA ASP A 291 -23.21 1.78 -10.82
C ASP A 291 -21.75 2.23 -10.77
N LEU A 292 -20.95 1.77 -11.75
CA LEU A 292 -19.53 2.12 -11.86
C LEU A 292 -19.24 3.22 -12.88
N THR A 293 -20.24 3.73 -13.60
CA THR A 293 -20.03 4.62 -14.76
C THR A 293 -20.46 6.05 -14.50
N THR A 294 -21.37 6.28 -13.55
CA THR A 294 -21.81 7.64 -13.17
C THR A 294 -21.10 8.14 -11.92
N LEU A 295 -21.29 9.41 -11.52
CA LEU A 295 -20.63 10.04 -10.36
C LEU A 295 -21.62 10.71 -9.39
N ASN A 296 -22.83 10.13 -9.27
CA ASN A 296 -23.90 10.62 -8.39
C ASN A 296 -23.47 10.71 -6.91
#